data_AF-A0A2T5K3F1-F1
#
_entry.id   AF-A0A2T5K3F1-F1
#
_cell.length_a   1.000
_cell.length_b   1.000
_cell.length_c   1.000
_cell.angle_alpha   90.00
_cell.angle_beta   90.00
_cell.angle_gamma   90.00
#
_symmetry.space_group_name_H-M   'P 1'
#
loop_
_entity.id
_entity.type
_entity.pdbx_description
1 polymer ?
#
loop_
_entity_poly.entity_id
_entity_poly.type
_entity_poly.pdbx_seq_one_letter_code
_entity_poly.pdbx_strand_id
1 'polypeptide(L)'
;MRFSFPAEKFKTARSNLMLPHPKGEAASIADAFAECASGISKVDPVDLDDYAREALSKLNALIDPIGLRDPAGRGMHTIKAEKLSIEQRRELSSTVDELASWFDIKSRTS
;
A
#
# COMPACT_ATOMS: atom_id res chain seq x y z
N MET A 1 9.97 16.00 10.86
CA MET A 1 9.88 14.53 10.70
C MET A 1 9.49 14.20 9.27
N ARG A 2 10.47 13.75 8.48
CA ARG A 2 10.36 13.51 7.03
C ARG A 2 9.38 12.40 6.65
N PHE A 3 9.17 11.44 7.55
CA PHE A 3 8.37 10.24 7.31
C PHE A 3 7.06 10.17 8.10
N SER A 4 6.65 11.22 8.82
CA SER A 4 5.40 11.18 9.60
C SER A 4 4.16 10.92 8.74
N PHE A 5 4.07 11.59 7.60
CA PHE A 5 2.93 11.42 6.69
C PHE A 5 2.92 10.03 6.04
N PRO A 6 4.02 9.52 5.44
CA PRO A 6 4.10 8.13 4.99
C PRO A 6 3.78 7.12 6.11
N ALA A 7 4.29 7.33 7.33
CA ALA A 7 4.05 6.43 8.46
C ALA A 7 2.55 6.35 8.82
N GLU A 8 1.85 7.49 8.87
CA GLU A 8 0.41 7.52 9.10
C GLU A 8 -0.36 6.78 7.99
N LYS A 9 0.01 7.03 6.73
CA LYS A 9 -0.62 6.41 5.56
C LYS A 9 -0.45 4.90 5.52
N PHE A 10 0.76 4.41 5.76
CA PHE A 10 1.02 2.98 5.80
C PHE A 10 0.41 2.30 7.04
N LYS A 11 0.30 3.00 8.17
CA LYS A 11 -0.44 2.52 9.34
C LYS A 11 -1.93 2.33 9.04
N THR A 12 -2.55 3.28 8.34
CA THR A 12 -3.95 3.17 7.89
C THR A 12 -4.12 2.05 6.86
N ALA A 13 -3.22 1.96 5.88
CA ALA A 13 -3.23 0.87 4.89
C ALA A 13 -3.16 -0.50 5.57
N ARG A 14 -2.24 -0.67 6.53
CA ARG A 14 -2.14 -1.90 7.33
C ARG A 14 -3.44 -2.19 8.07
N SER A 15 -4.05 -1.20 8.70
CA SER A 15 -5.32 -1.38 9.41
C SER A 15 -6.45 -1.83 8.47
N ASN A 16 -6.50 -1.33 7.23
CA ASN A 16 -7.50 -1.75 6.25
C ASN A 16 -7.33 -3.22 5.83
N LEU A 17 -6.09 -3.74 5.85
CA LEU A 17 -5.77 -5.12 5.53
C LEU A 17 -5.94 -6.08 6.71
N MET A 18 -6.24 -5.59 7.91
CA MET A 18 -6.56 -6.44 9.06
C MET A 18 -8.00 -6.94 8.99
N LEU A 19 -8.22 -8.16 9.47
CA LEU A 19 -9.55 -8.75 9.61
C LEU A 19 -10.25 -8.26 10.88
N PRO A 20 -11.60 -8.19 10.89
CA PRO A 20 -12.49 -8.42 9.74
C PRO A 20 -12.53 -7.22 8.78
N HIS A 21 -12.89 -7.44 7.50
CA HIS A 21 -13.11 -6.37 6.52
C HIS A 21 -14.58 -5.93 6.52
N PRO A 22 -14.98 -4.88 7.27
CA PRO A 22 -16.39 -4.55 7.48
C PRO A 22 -17.12 -4.11 6.19
N LYS A 23 -16.37 -3.59 5.20
CA LYS A 23 -16.91 -3.15 3.90
C LYS A 23 -16.71 -4.17 2.78
N GLY A 24 -16.19 -5.36 3.10
CA GLY A 24 -15.77 -6.36 2.13
C GLY A 24 -14.28 -6.24 1.77
N GLU A 25 -13.69 -7.38 1.42
CA GLU A 25 -12.25 -7.54 1.20
C GLU A 25 -11.71 -6.64 0.07
N ALA A 26 -12.38 -6.62 -1.08
CA ALA A 26 -11.95 -5.80 -2.22
C ALA A 26 -11.97 -4.29 -1.91
N ALA A 27 -12.98 -3.82 -1.18
CA ALA A 27 -13.06 -2.41 -0.77
C ALA A 27 -11.94 -2.06 0.22
N SER A 28 -11.70 -2.92 1.22
CA SER A 28 -10.60 -2.78 2.17
C SER A 28 -9.22 -2.75 1.49
N ILE A 29 -8.98 -3.61 0.49
CA ILE A 29 -7.75 -3.62 -0.29
C ILE A 29 -7.63 -2.36 -1.15
N ALA A 30 -8.71 -1.90 -1.80
CA ALA A 30 -8.70 -0.68 -2.60
C ALA A 30 -8.41 0.57 -1.75
N ASP A 31 -8.97 0.65 -0.53
CA ASP A 31 -8.66 1.70 0.43
C ASP A 31 -7.18 1.63 0.85
N ALA A 32 -6.63 0.43 1.10
CA ALA A 32 -5.21 0.24 1.39
C ALA A 32 -4.31 0.70 0.23
N PHE A 33 -4.68 0.43 -1.02
CA PHE A 33 -3.97 0.91 -2.21
C PHE A 33 -3.94 2.44 -2.28
N ALA A 34 -5.07 3.10 -2.02
CA ALA A 34 -5.16 4.55 -2.04
C ALA A 34 -4.27 5.19 -0.96
N GLU A 35 -4.27 4.64 0.25
CA GLU A 35 -3.41 5.11 1.34
C GLU A 35 -1.92 4.90 1.03
N CYS A 36 -1.55 3.73 0.49
CA CYS A 36 -0.16 3.46 0.06
C CYS A 36 0.30 4.46 -1.01
N ALA A 37 -0.50 4.64 -2.07
CA ALA A 37 -0.17 5.59 -3.14
C ALA A 37 -0.02 7.02 -2.61
N SER A 38 -0.91 7.43 -1.69
CA SER A 38 -0.82 8.74 -1.04
C SER A 38 0.47 8.86 -0.22
N GLY A 39 0.83 7.86 0.57
CA GLY A 39 2.06 7.87 1.39
C GLY A 39 3.31 7.96 0.53
N ILE A 40 3.39 7.17 -0.54
CA ILE A 40 4.53 7.11 -1.48
C ILE A 40 4.74 8.46 -2.19
N SER A 41 3.66 9.16 -2.54
CA SER A 41 3.73 10.44 -3.27
C SER A 41 4.54 11.54 -2.55
N LYS A 42 4.83 11.36 -1.26
CA LYS A 42 5.60 12.31 -0.42
C LYS A 42 6.98 11.80 -0.02
N VAL A 43 7.40 10.63 -0.51
CA VAL A 43 8.70 10.03 -0.21
C VAL A 43 9.67 10.37 -1.35
N ASP A 44 10.82 10.96 -1.02
CA ASP A 44 11.91 11.13 -1.97
C ASP A 44 12.75 9.85 -2.00
N PRO A 45 12.99 9.24 -3.19
CA PRO A 45 13.79 8.02 -3.32
C PRO A 45 15.18 8.08 -2.68
N VAL A 46 15.78 9.27 -2.57
CA VAL A 46 17.11 9.45 -1.96
C VAL A 46 17.12 9.12 -0.46
N ASP A 47 15.96 9.07 0.19
CA ASP A 47 15.84 8.84 1.64
C ASP A 47 15.58 7.39 2.01
N LEU A 48 15.31 6.59 1.00
CA LEU A 48 15.03 5.18 1.16
C LEU A 48 16.35 4.43 1.18
N ASP A 49 16.49 3.51 2.13
CA ASP A 49 17.53 2.49 2.06
C ASP A 49 17.14 1.42 1.02
N ASP A 50 18.10 0.56 0.67
CA ASP A 50 17.92 -0.45 -0.38
C ASP A 50 16.73 -1.38 -0.09
N TYR A 51 16.53 -1.71 1.19
CA TYR A 51 15.39 -2.51 1.65
C TYR A 51 14.06 -1.83 1.37
N ALA A 52 13.90 -0.55 1.77
CA ALA A 52 12.66 0.18 1.53
C ALA A 52 12.38 0.39 0.04
N ARG A 53 13.43 0.59 -0.78
CA ARG A 53 13.27 0.69 -2.25
C ARG A 53 12.78 -0.61 -2.86
N GLU A 54 13.30 -1.76 -2.42
CA GLU A 54 12.85 -3.06 -2.90
C GLU A 54 11.39 -3.34 -2.49
N ALA A 55 11.05 -3.08 -1.23
CA ALA A 55 9.68 -3.26 -0.73
C ALA A 55 8.67 -2.35 -1.45
N LEU A 56 9.04 -1.09 -1.72
CA LEU A 56 8.21 -0.18 -2.51
C LEU A 56 8.06 -0.60 -3.96
N SER A 57 9.10 -1.17 -4.57
CA SER A 57 9.02 -1.74 -5.92
C SER A 57 8.01 -2.89 -5.98
N LYS A 58 8.07 -3.82 -5.03
CA LYS A 58 7.11 -4.93 -4.90
C LYS A 58 5.68 -4.41 -4.70
N LEU A 59 5.51 -3.44 -3.80
CA LEU A 59 4.21 -2.83 -3.55
C LEU A 59 3.64 -2.17 -4.79
N ASN A 60 4.45 -1.41 -5.53
CA ASN A 60 4.02 -0.78 -6.77
C ASN A 60 3.56 -1.83 -7.80
N ALA A 61 4.28 -2.94 -7.97
CA ALA A 61 3.87 -4.02 -8.87
C ALA A 61 2.51 -4.66 -8.46
N LEU A 62 2.23 -4.73 -7.16
CA LEU A 62 0.97 -5.24 -6.62
C LEU A 62 -0.20 -4.25 -6.76
N ILE A 63 0.06 -2.94 -6.68
CA ILE A 63 -0.96 -1.88 -6.79
C ILE A 63 -1.24 -1.49 -8.24
N ASP A 64 -0.21 -1.56 -9.11
CA ASP A 64 -0.26 -1.00 -10.45
C ASP A 64 -1.42 -1.59 -11.28
N PRO A 65 -2.39 -0.75 -11.71
CA PRO A 65 -3.48 -1.17 -12.54
C PRO A 65 -3.13 -1.21 -14.04
N ILE A 66 -1.85 -1.11 -14.43
CA ILE A 66 -1.42 -1.22 -15.84
C ILE A 66 -2.11 -2.41 -16.53
N GLY A 67 -2.69 -2.13 -17.69
CA GLY A 67 -3.40 -3.11 -18.52
C GLY A 67 -4.84 -3.39 -18.10
N LEU A 68 -5.32 -2.85 -16.97
CA LEU A 68 -6.73 -2.91 -16.60
C LEU A 68 -7.53 -1.85 -17.36
N ARG A 69 -8.80 -2.16 -17.60
CA ARG A 69 -9.78 -1.21 -18.16
C ARG A 69 -10.94 -1.09 -17.18
N ASP A 70 -11.41 0.13 -16.98
CA ASP A 70 -12.57 0.43 -16.17
C ASP A 70 -13.71 1.02 -17.01
N PRO A 71 -14.39 0.21 -17.83
CA PRO A 71 -15.51 0.70 -18.64
C PRO A 71 -16.72 1.13 -17.82
N ALA A 72 -16.80 0.73 -16.55
CA ALA A 72 -17.93 1.00 -15.65
C ALA A 72 -17.65 2.14 -14.63
N GLY A 73 -16.46 2.75 -14.66
CA GLY A 73 -16.10 3.86 -13.77
C GLY A 73 -16.03 3.49 -12.28
N ARG A 74 -15.72 2.23 -11.95
CA ARG A 74 -15.68 1.74 -10.55
C ARG A 74 -14.42 2.13 -9.78
N GLY A 75 -13.40 2.63 -10.47
CA GLY A 75 -12.07 2.89 -9.95
C GLY A 75 -11.10 1.73 -10.21
N MET A 76 -9.92 2.08 -10.74
CA MET A 76 -8.87 1.13 -11.12
C MET A 76 -8.36 0.31 -9.92
N HIS A 77 -8.26 0.92 -8.73
CA HIS A 77 -7.86 0.22 -7.51
C HIS A 77 -8.86 -0.85 -7.10
N THR A 78 -10.17 -0.60 -7.24
CA THR A 78 -11.22 -1.58 -6.95
C THR A 78 -11.14 -2.77 -7.90
N ILE A 79 -10.96 -2.53 -9.21
CA ILE A 79 -10.78 -3.61 -10.20
C ILE A 79 -9.51 -4.41 -9.91
N LYS A 80 -8.41 -3.74 -9.55
CA LYS A 80 -7.16 -4.40 -9.20
C LYS A 80 -7.31 -5.26 -7.95
N ALA A 81 -7.96 -4.74 -6.91
CA ALA A 81 -8.20 -5.43 -5.65
C ALA A 81 -8.97 -6.74 -5.85
N GLU A 82 -10.04 -6.71 -6.67
CA GLU A 82 -10.84 -7.91 -7.01
C GLU A 82 -10.04 -8.96 -7.80
N LYS A 83 -9.00 -8.55 -8.51
CA LYS A 83 -8.18 -9.43 -9.37
C LYS A 83 -6.98 -10.04 -8.64
N LEU A 84 -6.70 -9.65 -7.40
CA LEU A 84 -5.58 -10.23 -6.66
C LEU A 84 -5.83 -11.70 -6.32
N SER A 85 -4.84 -12.54 -6.60
CA SER A 85 -4.81 -13.90 -6.07
C SER A 85 -4.68 -13.90 -4.54
N ILE A 86 -4.89 -15.05 -3.91
CA ILE A 86 -4.73 -15.19 -2.45
C ILE A 86 -3.26 -14.95 -2.08
N GLU A 87 -2.34 -15.43 -2.89
CA GLU A 87 -0.89 -15.26 -2.74
C GLU A 87 -0.52 -13.77 -2.83
N GLN A 88 -1.04 -13.06 -3.84
CA GLN A 88 -0.79 -11.62 -3.99
C GLN A 88 -1.38 -10.80 -2.84
N ARG A 89 -2.53 -11.20 -2.28
CA ARG A 89 -3.10 -10.57 -1.08
C ARG A 89 -2.24 -10.76 0.15
N ARG A 90 -1.66 -11.95 0.33
CA ARG A 90 -0.70 -12.23 1.41
C ARG A 90 0.58 -11.41 1.22
N GLU A 91 1.09 -11.36 0.01
CA GLU A 91 2.29 -10.57 -0.33
C GLU A 91 2.06 -9.08 -0.11
N LEU A 92 0.88 -8.56 -0.50
CA LEU A 92 0.46 -7.19 -0.20
C LEU A 92 0.47 -6.92 1.30
N SER A 93 -0.16 -7.81 2.07
CA SER A 93 -0.26 -7.66 3.53
C SER A 93 1.11 -7.65 4.21
N SER A 94 2.01 -8.55 3.83
CA SER A 94 3.39 -8.58 4.34
C SER A 94 4.14 -7.31 3.96
N THR A 95 4.10 -6.94 2.69
CA THR A 95 4.82 -5.76 2.16
C THR A 95 4.35 -4.47 2.82
N VAL A 96 3.04 -4.32 3.04
CA VAL A 96 2.46 -3.14 3.72
C VAL A 96 2.85 -3.11 5.20
N ASP A 97 2.87 -4.24 5.90
CA ASP A 97 3.29 -4.29 7.30
C ASP A 97 4.79 -3.97 7.49
N GLU A 98 5.63 -4.50 6.60
CA GLU A 98 7.07 -4.20 6.53
C GLU A 98 7.32 -2.71 6.33
N LEU A 99 6.68 -2.10 5.32
CA LEU A 99 6.81 -0.68 5.04
C LEU A 99 6.21 0.19 6.16
N ALA A 100 5.08 -0.20 6.74
CA ALA A 100 4.49 0.51 7.87
C ALA A 100 5.44 0.55 9.07
N SER A 101 6.10 -0.58 9.36
CA SER A 101 7.09 -0.68 10.43
C SER A 101 8.34 0.15 10.11
N TRP A 102 8.83 0.10 8.89
CA TRP A 102 9.99 0.89 8.45
C TRP A 102 9.71 2.40 8.56
N PHE A 103 8.59 2.89 8.02
CA PHE A 103 8.23 4.31 8.10
C PHE A 103 8.00 4.77 9.53
N ASP A 104 7.39 3.95 10.39
CA ASP A 104 7.21 4.26 11.81
C ASP A 104 8.56 4.45 12.51
N ILE A 105 9.52 3.53 12.33
CA ILE A 105 10.88 3.64 12.87
C ILE A 105 11.57 4.91 12.35
N LYS A 106 11.52 5.16 11.04
CA LYS A 106 12.17 6.32 10.42
C LYS A 106 11.52 7.64 10.82
N SER A 107 10.21 7.66 11.07
CA SER A 107 9.49 8.87 11.54
C SER A 107 9.92 9.32 12.93
N ARG A 108 10.40 8.39 13.77
CA ARG A 108 10.86 8.65 15.15
C ARG A 108 12.35 8.99 15.21
N THR A 109 13.11 8.62 14.18
CA THR A 109 14.57 8.76 14.12
C THR A 109 15.05 9.83 13.12
N SER A 110 14.13 10.43 12.34
CA SER A 110 14.39 11.52 11.37
C SER A 110 13.90 12.90 11.81
#